data_AF-A0A1I4U6L4-F1
#
_entry.id   AF-A0A1I4U6L4-F1
#
_cell.length_a   1.000
_cell.length_b   1.000
_cell.length_c   1.000
_cell.angle_alpha   90.00
_cell.angle_beta   90.00
_cell.angle_gamma   90.00
#
_symmetry.space_group_name_H-M   'P 1'
#
loop_
_entity.id
_entity.type
_entity.pdbx_description
1 polymer ?
#
loop_
_entity_poly.entity_id
_entity_poly.type
_entity_poly.pdbx_seq_one_letter_code
_entity_poly.pdbx_strand_id
1 'polypeptide(L)'
;MQVSGVRRIFTSAIANPTMKLNTHKALTYLIALVWLINGLLCKVLHLVPRHQEIVARILGVKYAGPLTMLIGLSEIAMAIWIVSGFKSKLNAILQIIIVGTMNILEFMLVPDLLLWGRLNAVFAALFMLLIYYTEFKTNPQQT
;
A
#
# COMPACT_ATOMS: atom_id res chain seq x y z
N MET A 1 -62.99 13.51 -11.40
CA MET A 1 -62.01 13.37 -12.49
C MET A 1 -60.63 13.58 -11.90
N GLN A 2 -59.91 12.49 -11.64
CA GLN A 2 -58.56 12.46 -11.07
C GLN A 2 -57.53 12.92 -12.11
N VAL A 3 -56.70 13.94 -11.80
CA VAL A 3 -55.32 14.02 -12.32
C VAL A 3 -54.43 14.82 -11.35
N SER A 4 -54.25 14.36 -10.10
CA SER A 4 -53.28 14.99 -9.15
C SER A 4 -52.27 13.99 -8.55
N GLY A 5 -52.32 12.71 -8.95
CA GLY A 5 -51.50 11.64 -8.39
C GLY A 5 -50.24 11.27 -9.19
N VAL A 6 -50.13 11.65 -10.47
CA VAL A 6 -49.11 11.06 -11.37
C VAL A 6 -47.76 11.81 -11.35
N ARG A 7 -47.72 13.08 -10.89
CA ARG A 7 -46.47 13.86 -10.85
C ARG A 7 -45.55 13.57 -9.65
N ARG A 8 -45.95 12.72 -8.69
CA ARG A 8 -45.11 12.35 -7.53
C ARG A 8 -44.33 11.05 -7.68
N ILE A 9 -44.58 10.26 -8.73
CA ILE A 9 -43.98 8.93 -8.86
C ILE A 9 -42.62 8.97 -9.60
N PHE A 10 -42.32 10.05 -10.34
CA PHE A 10 -41.12 10.13 -11.17
C PHE A 10 -39.94 10.92 -10.58
N THR A 11 -39.93 11.20 -9.27
CA THR A 11 -38.85 11.98 -8.63
C THR A 11 -38.00 11.22 -7.61
N SER A 12 -38.18 9.91 -7.44
CA SER A 12 -37.48 9.12 -6.40
C SER A 12 -36.43 8.12 -6.91
N ALA A 13 -36.19 8.03 -8.22
CA ALA A 13 -35.38 6.95 -8.81
C ALA A 13 -34.00 7.36 -9.34
N ILE A 14 -33.45 8.50 -8.92
CA ILE A 14 -32.02 8.79 -9.08
C ILE A 14 -31.44 8.94 -7.68
N ALA A 15 -31.44 7.83 -6.94
CA ALA A 15 -30.52 7.66 -5.84
C ALA A 15 -29.13 7.63 -6.46
N ASN A 16 -28.52 8.81 -6.57
CA ASN A 16 -27.10 8.97 -6.78
C ASN A 16 -26.44 8.12 -5.68
N PRO A 17 -25.78 6.99 -5.98
CA PRO A 17 -24.96 6.37 -4.96
C PRO A 17 -23.78 7.31 -4.84
N THR A 18 -23.92 8.35 -4.02
CA THR A 18 -22.76 9.06 -3.52
C THR A 18 -22.00 7.98 -2.77
N MET A 19 -21.06 7.33 -3.44
CA MET A 19 -19.99 6.59 -2.81
C MET A 19 -19.27 7.63 -1.98
N LYS A 20 -19.78 7.86 -0.77
CA LYS A 20 -19.09 8.56 0.30
C LYS A 20 -18.01 7.58 0.73
N LEU A 21 -17.04 7.38 -0.15
CA LEU A 21 -15.92 6.48 0.06
C LEU A 21 -15.25 7.04 1.30
N ASN A 22 -15.32 6.29 2.39
CA ASN A 22 -14.70 6.71 3.63
C ASN A 22 -13.21 6.89 3.31
N THR A 23 -12.73 8.13 3.26
CA THR A 23 -11.40 8.49 2.77
C THR A 23 -10.32 7.63 3.42
N HIS A 24 -10.52 7.27 4.68
CA HIS A 24 -9.71 6.28 5.40
C HIS A 24 -9.64 4.94 4.66
N LYS A 25 -10.78 4.30 4.40
CA LYS A 25 -10.84 3.00 3.71
C LYS A 25 -10.20 3.07 2.33
N ALA A 26 -10.45 4.15 1.60
CA ALA A 26 -9.86 4.36 0.27
C ALA A 26 -8.32 4.38 0.35
N LEU A 27 -7.76 5.14 1.28
CA LEU A 27 -6.32 5.21 1.53
C LEU A 27 -5.76 3.87 2.01
N THR A 28 -6.44 3.17 2.92
CA THR A 28 -6.04 1.83 3.40
C THR A 28 -5.95 0.83 2.25
N TYR A 29 -6.95 0.79 1.36
CA TYR A 29 -6.93 -0.09 0.20
C TYR A 29 -5.85 0.30 -0.81
N LEU A 30 -5.59 1.60 -1.00
CA LEU A 30 -4.50 2.07 -1.84
C LEU A 30 -3.14 1.61 -1.29
N ILE A 31 -2.92 1.77 0.02
CA ILE A 31 -1.69 1.30 0.69
C ILE A 31 -1.58 -0.23 0.54
N ALA A 32 -2.64 -0.98 0.82
CA ALA A 32 -2.64 -2.44 0.65
C ALA A 32 -2.31 -2.86 -0.79
N LEU A 33 -2.83 -2.13 -1.78
CA LEU A 33 -2.56 -2.39 -3.19
C LEU A 33 -1.09 -2.15 -3.53
N VAL A 34 -0.46 -1.09 -2.98
CA VAL A 34 0.98 -0.84 -3.14
C VAL A 34 1.80 -2.03 -2.61
N TRP A 35 1.46 -2.55 -1.43
CA TRP A 35 2.13 -3.74 -0.88
C TRP A 35 1.89 -4.99 -1.74
N LEU A 36 0.66 -5.20 -2.19
CA LEU A 36 0.30 -6.37 -3.00
C LEU A 36 1.00 -6.35 -4.37
N ILE A 37 1.01 -5.21 -5.06
CA ILE A 37 1.68 -5.06 -6.36
C ILE A 37 3.18 -5.28 -6.22
N ASN A 38 3.81 -4.67 -5.21
CA ASN A 38 5.26 -4.84 -4.99
C ASN A 38 5.61 -6.28 -4.58
N GLY A 39 4.81 -6.90 -3.72
CA GLY A 39 5.06 -8.27 -3.26
C GLY A 39 4.81 -9.30 -4.35
N LEU A 40 3.62 -9.28 -4.93
CA LEU A 40 3.21 -10.28 -5.90
C LEU A 40 3.87 -10.06 -7.26
N LEU A 41 3.67 -8.90 -7.88
CA LEU A 41 4.12 -8.68 -9.26
C LEU A 41 5.63 -8.49 -9.31
N CYS A 42 6.18 -7.60 -8.49
CA CYS A 42 7.60 -7.26 -8.60
C CYS A 42 8.52 -8.34 -8.04
N LYS A 43 8.15 -9.00 -6.93
CA LYS A 43 9.04 -9.92 -6.21
C LYS A 43 8.72 -11.40 -6.42
N VAL A 44 7.45 -11.83 -6.26
CA VAL A 44 7.08 -13.25 -6.41
C VAL A 44 7.04 -13.69 -7.88
N LEU A 45 6.47 -12.87 -8.76
CA LEU A 45 6.41 -13.17 -10.20
C LEU A 45 7.69 -12.76 -10.96
N HIS A 46 8.68 -12.17 -10.28
CA HIS A 46 9.94 -11.73 -10.87
C HIS A 46 9.79 -10.81 -12.10
N LEU A 47 8.70 -10.03 -12.20
CA LEU A 47 8.44 -9.15 -13.34
C LEU A 47 9.42 -7.96 -13.41
N VAL A 48 10.15 -7.68 -12.32
CA VAL A 48 11.11 -6.57 -12.25
C VAL A 48 12.45 -7.09 -11.69
N PRO A 49 13.46 -7.36 -12.55
CA PRO A 49 14.72 -8.00 -12.14
C PRO A 49 15.52 -7.17 -11.13
N ARG A 50 15.33 -5.85 -11.09
CA ARG A 50 16.03 -4.94 -10.17
C ARG A 50 15.97 -5.37 -8.70
N HIS A 51 14.84 -5.94 -8.24
CA HIS A 51 14.70 -6.31 -6.82
C HIS A 51 15.63 -7.46 -6.46
N GLN A 52 15.80 -8.42 -7.37
CA GLN A 52 16.75 -9.50 -7.19
C GLN A 52 18.19 -8.99 -7.21
N GLU A 53 18.50 -7.99 -8.05
CA GLU A 53 19.83 -7.38 -8.07
C GLU A 53 20.15 -6.60 -6.79
N ILE A 54 19.17 -5.88 -6.22
CA ILE A 54 19.29 -5.24 -4.89
C ILE A 54 19.60 -6.30 -3.83
N VAL A 55 18.81 -7.37 -3.77
CA VAL A 55 19.02 -8.45 -2.79
C VAL A 55 20.37 -9.15 -3.03
N ALA A 56 20.77 -9.36 -4.29
CA ALA A 56 22.05 -9.95 -4.64
C ALA A 56 23.24 -9.11 -4.18
N ARG A 57 23.14 -7.78 -4.23
CA ARG A 57 24.18 -6.89 -3.74
C ARG A 57 24.26 -6.82 -2.22
N ILE A 58 23.12 -6.90 -1.53
CA ILE A 58 23.08 -6.81 -0.06
C ILE A 58 23.42 -8.15 0.61
N LEU A 59 22.85 -9.27 0.10
CA LEU A 59 22.89 -10.58 0.75
C LEU A 59 23.63 -11.65 -0.07
N GLY A 60 24.13 -11.30 -1.26
CA GLY A 60 24.88 -12.18 -2.13
C GLY A 60 24.03 -12.87 -3.20
N VAL A 61 24.66 -13.13 -4.36
CA VAL A 61 23.99 -13.65 -5.58
C VAL A 61 23.36 -15.04 -5.37
N LYS A 62 24.00 -15.90 -4.57
CA LYS A 62 23.60 -17.30 -4.37
C LYS A 62 22.18 -17.45 -3.81
N TYR A 63 21.74 -16.52 -2.98
CA TYR A 63 20.43 -16.58 -2.31
C TYR A 63 19.46 -15.49 -2.78
N ALA A 64 19.85 -14.69 -3.76
CA ALA A 64 19.10 -13.51 -4.18
C ALA A 64 17.68 -13.84 -4.65
N GLY A 65 17.51 -14.87 -5.47
CA GLY A 65 16.19 -15.30 -5.97
C GLY A 65 15.25 -15.73 -4.85
N PRO A 66 15.59 -16.79 -4.07
CA PRO A 66 14.75 -17.27 -2.98
C PRO A 66 14.44 -16.20 -1.93
N LEU A 67 15.42 -15.37 -1.55
CA LEU A 67 15.20 -14.30 -0.58
C LEU A 67 14.28 -13.20 -1.13
N THR A 68 14.41 -12.84 -2.41
CA THR A 68 13.49 -11.89 -3.05
C THR A 68 12.06 -12.41 -3.01
N MET A 69 11.85 -13.70 -3.29
CA MET A 69 10.53 -14.33 -3.22
C MET A 69 9.97 -14.32 -1.79
N LEU A 70 10.79 -14.63 -0.77
CA LEU A 70 10.38 -14.59 0.64
C LEU A 70 9.99 -13.16 1.09
N ILE A 71 10.73 -12.15 0.64
CA ILE A 71 10.36 -10.75 0.87
C ILE A 71 9.01 -10.46 0.20
N GLY A 72 8.82 -10.90 -1.05
CA GLY A 72 7.56 -10.72 -1.78
C GLY A 72 6.36 -11.37 -1.09
N LEU A 73 6.52 -12.59 -0.56
CA LEU A 73 5.49 -13.27 0.23
C LEU A 73 5.17 -12.52 1.53
N SER A 74 6.19 -11.97 2.19
CA SER A 74 6.01 -11.14 3.39
C SER A 74 5.23 -9.85 3.08
N GLU A 75 5.43 -9.26 1.90
CA GLU A 75 4.67 -8.09 1.45
C GLU A 75 3.21 -8.41 1.14
N ILE A 76 2.93 -9.58 0.56
CA ILE A 76 1.55 -10.06 0.36
C ILE A 76 0.86 -10.27 1.72
N ALA A 77 1.55 -10.88 2.68
CA ALA A 77 1.02 -11.05 4.04
C ALA A 77 0.72 -9.70 4.71
N MET A 78 1.58 -8.70 4.52
CA MET A 78 1.34 -7.33 4.97
C MET A 78 0.09 -6.73 4.32
N ALA A 79 -0.10 -6.90 3.01
CA ALA A 79 -1.30 -6.43 2.31
C ALA A 79 -2.59 -7.04 2.89
N ILE A 80 -2.58 -8.33 3.19
CA ILE A 80 -3.71 -9.02 3.84
C ILE A 80 -3.95 -8.46 5.25
N TRP A 81 -2.89 -8.18 6.01
CA TRP A 81 -3.00 -7.59 7.34
C TRP A 81 -3.56 -6.16 7.31
N ILE A 82 -3.14 -5.34 6.33
CA ILE A 82 -3.69 -4.00 6.13
C ILE A 82 -5.20 -4.07 5.87
N VAL A 83 -5.64 -4.98 4.99
CA VAL A 83 -7.07 -5.13 4.65
C VAL A 83 -7.88 -5.71 5.80
N SER A 84 -7.30 -6.61 6.61
CA SER A 84 -8.00 -7.19 7.75
C SER A 84 -8.28 -6.17 8.87
N GLY A 85 -7.49 -5.09 8.94
CA GLY A 85 -7.63 -4.05 9.96
C GLY A 85 -7.28 -4.52 11.38
N PHE A 86 -6.79 -5.76 11.54
CA PHE A 86 -6.45 -6.30 12.85
C PHE A 86 -5.28 -5.55 13.46
N LYS A 87 -5.43 -4.98 14.66
CA LYS A 87 -4.38 -4.18 15.33
C LYS A 87 -3.73 -3.15 14.39
N SER A 88 -4.55 -2.38 13.68
CA SER A 88 -4.13 -1.42 12.64
C SER A 88 -2.98 -0.50 13.03
N LYS A 89 -2.93 -0.03 14.29
CA LYS A 89 -1.81 0.77 14.83
C LYS A 89 -0.46 0.04 14.77
N LEU A 90 -0.42 -1.22 15.21
CA LEU A 90 0.80 -2.03 15.18
C LEU A 90 1.23 -2.27 13.74
N ASN A 91 0.26 -2.56 12.87
CA ASN A 91 0.50 -2.75 11.46
C ASN A 91 1.07 -1.49 10.78
N ALA A 92 0.56 -0.30 11.08
CA ALA A 92 1.09 0.96 10.57
C ALA A 92 2.52 1.25 11.06
N ILE A 93 2.80 1.01 12.34
CA ILE A 93 4.15 1.15 12.90
C ILE A 93 5.12 0.19 12.20
N LEU A 94 4.74 -1.07 12.03
CA LEU A 94 5.55 -2.06 11.31
C LEU A 94 5.80 -1.67 9.86
N GLN A 95 4.78 -1.18 9.15
CA GLN A 95 4.96 -0.68 7.78
C GLN A 95 5.97 0.47 7.71
N ILE A 96 5.87 1.46 8.60
CA ILE A 96 6.81 2.59 8.65
C ILE A 96 8.23 2.08 8.93
N ILE A 97 8.40 1.18 9.90
CA ILE A 97 9.71 0.61 10.24
C ILE A 97 10.30 -0.16 9.05
N ILE A 98 9.50 -1.02 8.39
CA ILE A 98 9.97 -1.83 7.26
C ILE A 98 10.34 -0.95 6.07
N VAL A 99 9.45 -0.03 5.67
CA VAL A 99 9.69 0.91 4.56
C VAL A 99 10.92 1.77 4.84
N GLY A 100 11.05 2.29 6.06
CA GLY A 100 12.20 3.09 6.47
C GLY A 100 13.50 2.29 6.43
N THR A 101 13.50 1.09 7.02
CA THR A 101 14.69 0.23 7.08
C THR A 101 15.16 -0.17 5.69
N MET A 102 14.27 -0.66 4.83
CA MET A 102 14.65 -1.09 3.48
C MET A 102 15.13 0.09 2.64
N ASN A 103 14.49 1.26 2.72
CA ASN A 103 14.94 2.43 1.95
C ASN A 103 16.27 2.99 2.44
N ILE A 104 16.56 2.94 3.75
CA ILE A 104 17.88 3.32 4.28
C ILE A 104 18.95 2.37 3.73
N LEU A 105 18.71 1.06 3.75
CA LEU A 105 19.64 0.07 3.20
C LEU A 105 19.87 0.28 1.70
N GLU A 106 18.80 0.45 0.94
CA GLU A 106 18.85 0.73 -0.51
C GLU A 106 19.62 2.02 -0.80
N PHE A 107 19.35 3.10 -0.07
CA PHE A 107 20.01 4.39 -0.24
C PHE A 107 21.52 4.31 0.01
N MET A 108 21.95 3.55 1.02
CA MET A 108 23.36 3.44 1.40
C MET A 108 24.14 2.46 0.52
N LEU A 109 23.55 1.30 0.22
CA LEU A 109 24.27 0.18 -0.40
C LEU A 109 24.08 0.10 -1.91
N VAL A 110 22.95 0.58 -2.43
CA VAL A 110 22.56 0.32 -3.82
C VAL A 110 21.97 1.52 -4.55
N PRO A 111 22.46 2.76 -4.35
CA PRO A 111 21.81 3.99 -4.83
C PRO A 111 21.61 4.04 -6.35
N ASP A 112 22.38 3.29 -7.12
CA ASP A 112 22.33 3.19 -8.58
C ASP A 112 21.20 2.29 -9.12
N LEU A 113 20.64 1.38 -8.30
CA LEU A 113 19.51 0.53 -8.69
C LEU A 113 18.14 1.12 -8.33
N LEU A 114 18.11 2.21 -7.57
CA LEU A 114 16.87 2.89 -7.21
C LEU A 114 16.35 3.62 -8.44
N LEU A 115 15.06 3.46 -8.72
CA LEU A 115 14.38 4.06 -9.89
C LEU A 115 14.63 5.56 -10.07
N TRP A 116 14.79 6.28 -8.96
CA TRP A 116 15.00 7.72 -8.89
C TRP A 116 16.32 8.07 -8.20
N GLY A 117 17.23 7.10 -8.10
CA GLY A 117 18.43 7.19 -7.29
C GLY A 117 18.12 7.64 -5.85
N ARG A 118 18.86 8.64 -5.39
CA ARG A 118 18.72 9.20 -4.03
C ARG A 118 17.35 9.82 -3.73
N LEU A 119 16.59 10.23 -4.75
CA LEU A 119 15.25 10.81 -4.57
C LEU A 119 14.21 9.77 -4.11
N ASN A 120 14.51 8.47 -4.23
CA ASN A 120 13.64 7.41 -3.71
C ASN A 120 13.37 7.56 -2.20
N ALA A 121 14.34 8.09 -1.44
CA ALA A 121 14.18 8.37 -0.01
C ALA A 121 13.06 9.40 0.26
N VAL A 122 12.85 10.37 -0.64
CA VAL A 122 11.76 11.35 -0.53
C VAL A 122 10.41 10.66 -0.76
N PHE A 123 10.29 9.81 -1.78
CA PHE A 123 9.07 9.03 -2.01
C PHE A 123 8.75 8.09 -0.85
N ALA A 124 9.76 7.45 -0.28
CA ALA A 124 9.60 6.62 0.91
C ALA A 124 9.12 7.43 2.13
N ALA A 125 9.69 8.62 2.36
CA ALA A 125 9.25 9.52 3.42
C ALA A 125 7.80 9.96 3.24
N LEU A 126 7.39 10.31 2.02
CA LEU A 126 6.00 10.64 1.70
C LEU A 126 5.07 9.45 1.93
N PHE A 127 5.47 8.24 1.56
CA PHE A 127 4.69 7.03 1.79
C PHE A 127 4.54 6.70 3.28
N MET A 128 5.61 6.82 4.07
CA MET A 128 5.54 6.67 5.53
C MET A 128 4.61 7.70 6.17
N LEU A 129 4.67 8.96 5.71
CA LEU A 129 3.77 10.03 6.17
C LEU A 129 2.32 9.74 5.79
N LEU A 130 2.07 9.18 4.60
CA LEU A 130 0.74 8.76 4.17
C LEU A 130 0.17 7.65 5.08
N ILE A 131 0.98 6.64 5.41
CA ILE A 131 0.60 5.57 6.35
C ILE A 131 0.25 6.16 7.72
N TYR A 132 1.14 7.02 8.24
CA TYR A 132 0.93 7.70 9.51
C TYR A 132 -0.37 8.53 9.52
N TYR A 133 -0.58 9.35 8.50
CA TYR A 133 -1.77 10.19 8.37
C TYR A 133 -3.05 9.36 8.28
N THR A 134 -3.02 8.26 7.52
CA THR A 134 -4.17 7.37 7.35
C THR A 134 -4.55 6.77 8.70
N GLU A 135 -3.60 6.17 9.42
CA GLU A 135 -3.87 5.45 10.67
C GLU A 135 -4.16 6.38 11.87
N PHE A 136 -3.40 7.47 12.04
CA PHE A 136 -3.48 8.29 13.26
C PHE A 136 -4.44 9.47 13.17
N LYS A 137 -4.75 9.95 11.97
CA LYS A 137 -5.61 11.14 11.81
C LYS A 137 -6.96 10.85 11.17
N THR A 138 -7.06 9.80 10.38
CA THR A 138 -8.29 9.50 9.60
C THR A 138 -9.01 8.26 10.09
N ASN A 139 -8.43 7.46 11.00
CA ASN A 139 -9.04 6.22 11.47
C ASN A 139 -10.23 6.48 12.42
N PRO A 140 -11.48 6.16 12.02
CA PRO A 140 -12.66 6.40 12.85
C PRO A 140 -12.83 5.43 14.02
N GLN A 141 -12.03 4.36 14.10
CA GLN A 141 -12.06 3.41 15.23
C GLN A 141 -11.34 3.91 16.49
N GLN A 142 -10.97 5.20 16.54
CA GLN A 142 -10.31 5.85 17.68
C GLN A 142 -11.27 6.66 18.57
N THR A 143 -12.56 6.72 18.25
CA THR A 143 -13.61 7.32 19.09
C THR A 143 -14.51 6.26 19.70
#